data_AF-A0A2N5CTZ8-F1
#
_entry.id   AF-A0A2N5CTZ8-F1
#
_cell.length_a   1.000
_cell.length_b   1.000
_cell.length_c   1.000
_cell.angle_alpha   90.00
_cell.angle_beta   90.00
_cell.angle_gamma   90.00
#
_symmetry.space_group_name_H-M   'P 1'
#
loop_
_entity.id
_entity.type
_entity.pdbx_description
1 polymer ?
#
loop_
_entity_poly.entity_id
_entity_poly.type
_entity_poly.pdbx_seq_one_letter_code
_entity_poly.pdbx_strand_id
1 'polypeptide(L)'
;MPAWAAMLTLAVALPVALLARLWPFERAVDRTPEAVAAILRDFLEGTGGPNDWDDFESVPITDPKLEDIRRRAAQAGPSETDHDVLVALLSEVEAMARARTEG
;
A
#
# COMPACT_ATOMS: atom_id res chain seq x y z
N MET A 1 21.35 -24.41 -29.73
CA MET A 1 21.14 -22.95 -29.88
C MET A 1 22.37 -22.37 -30.54
N PRO A 2 22.25 -21.61 -31.64
CA PRO A 2 23.41 -21.04 -32.31
C PRO A 2 24.01 -19.90 -31.46
N ALA A 3 25.34 -19.74 -31.50
CA ALA A 3 26.09 -18.81 -30.65
C ALA A 3 25.63 -17.34 -30.76
N TRP A 4 25.17 -16.92 -31.95
CA TRP A 4 24.62 -15.58 -32.18
C TRP A 4 23.32 -15.32 -31.41
N ALA A 5 22.48 -16.35 -31.20
CA ALA A 5 21.25 -16.22 -30.44
C ALA A 5 21.51 -16.05 -28.94
N ALA A 6 22.58 -16.65 -28.41
CA ALA A 6 23.00 -16.51 -27.03
C ALA A 6 23.58 -15.10 -26.71
N MET A 7 24.29 -14.49 -27.68
CA MET A 7 24.76 -13.11 -27.55
C MET A 7 23.59 -12.11 -27.55
N LEU A 8 22.58 -12.33 -28.40
CA LEU A 8 21.39 -11.47 -28.45
C LEU A 8 20.57 -11.54 -27.16
N THR A 9 20.39 -12.72 -26.57
CA THR A 9 19.69 -12.84 -25.29
C THR A 9 20.43 -12.12 -24.16
N LEU A 10 21.76 -12.25 -24.07
CA LEU A 10 22.52 -11.57 -23.02
C LEU A 10 22.50 -10.04 -23.19
N ALA A 11 22.60 -9.55 -24.44
CA ALA A 11 22.57 -8.14 -24.77
C ALA A 11 21.21 -7.47 -24.47
N VAL A 12 20.11 -8.23 -24.50
CA VAL A 12 18.76 -7.74 -24.13
C VAL A 12 18.47 -7.96 -22.63
N ALA A 13 18.87 -9.10 -22.07
CA ALA A 13 18.61 -9.43 -20.67
C ALA A 13 19.33 -8.48 -19.70
N LEU A 14 20.55 -8.04 -20.03
CA LEU A 14 21.33 -7.15 -19.16
C LEU A 14 20.66 -5.77 -18.98
N PRO A 15 20.28 -5.03 -20.03
CA PRO A 15 19.57 -3.76 -19.87
C PRO A 15 18.19 -3.93 -19.24
N VAL A 16 17.47 -5.02 -19.55
CA VAL A 16 16.17 -5.31 -18.91
C VAL A 16 16.33 -5.57 -17.41
N ALA A 17 17.34 -6.33 -16.99
CA ALA A 17 17.62 -6.56 -15.58
C ALA A 17 18.08 -5.30 -14.84
N LEU A 18 18.87 -4.43 -15.51
CA LEU A 18 19.25 -3.13 -14.97
C LEU A 18 18.04 -2.21 -14.80
N LEU A 19 17.13 -2.17 -15.78
CA LEU A 19 15.89 -1.39 -15.72
C LEU A 19 14.92 -1.96 -14.67
N ALA A 20 14.81 -3.28 -14.54
CA ALA A 20 14.02 -3.92 -13.48
C ALA A 20 14.59 -3.62 -12.08
N ARG A 21 15.91 -3.55 -11.93
CA ARG A 21 16.57 -3.17 -10.68
C ARG A 21 16.39 -1.69 -10.33
N LEU A 22 16.19 -0.84 -11.33
CA LEU A 22 15.86 0.57 -11.18
C LEU A 22 14.34 0.81 -11.11
N TRP A 23 13.52 -0.24 -11.20
CA TRP A 23 12.08 -0.13 -11.12
C TRP A 23 11.67 0.17 -9.68
N PRO A 24 10.88 1.23 -9.44
CA PRO A 24 10.38 1.59 -8.13
C PRO A 24 9.25 0.63 -7.78
N PHE A 25 9.58 -0.63 -7.47
CA PHE A 25 8.74 -1.35 -6.54
C PHE A 25 8.96 -0.66 -5.20
N GLU A 26 8.12 0.34 -4.92
CA GLU A 26 7.95 0.90 -3.59
C GLU A 26 7.87 -0.28 -2.62
N ARG A 27 8.81 -0.34 -1.68
CA ARG A 27 8.88 -1.47 -0.77
C ARG A 27 7.61 -1.44 0.06
N ALA A 28 6.73 -2.42 -0.17
CA ALA A 28 5.56 -2.61 0.63
C ALA A 28 5.97 -2.72 2.11
N VAL A 29 5.22 -2.05 2.97
CA VAL A 29 5.44 -2.06 4.41
C VAL A 29 4.52 -3.09 5.07
N ASP A 30 5.06 -3.81 6.04
CA ASP A 30 4.26 -4.67 6.90
C ASP A 30 3.50 -3.80 7.92
N ARG A 31 2.17 -3.76 7.79
CA ARG A 31 1.27 -3.08 8.71
C ARG A 31 0.26 -4.08 9.25
N THR A 32 -0.17 -3.87 10.48
CA THR A 32 -1.25 -4.64 11.09
C THR A 32 -2.59 -3.92 10.91
N PRO A 33 -3.74 -4.62 11.01
CA PRO A 33 -5.04 -3.98 10.98
C PRO A 33 -5.19 -2.89 12.03
N GLU A 34 -4.63 -3.07 13.23
CA GLU A 34 -4.69 -2.07 14.32
C GLU A 34 -3.95 -0.78 13.95
N ALA A 35 -2.81 -0.90 13.27
CA ALA A 35 -2.04 0.26 12.81
C ALA A 35 -2.78 1.04 11.72
N VAL A 36 -3.43 0.34 10.78
CA VAL A 36 -4.25 1.00 9.74
C VAL A 36 -5.49 1.65 10.36
N ALA A 37 -6.14 0.97 11.31
CA ALA A 37 -7.28 1.53 12.05
C ALA A 37 -6.90 2.79 12.83
N ALA A 38 -5.73 2.80 13.46
CA ALA A 38 -5.23 3.98 14.17
C ALA A 38 -5.07 5.17 13.20
N ILE A 39 -4.44 4.98 12.04
CA ILE A 39 -4.24 6.05 11.06
C ILE A 39 -5.58 6.60 10.55
N LEU A 40 -6.52 5.74 10.17
CA LEU A 40 -7.83 6.18 9.71
C LEU A 40 -8.61 6.93 10.80
N ARG A 41 -8.55 6.44 12.04
CA ARG A 41 -9.18 7.10 13.20
C ARG A 41 -8.55 8.45 13.48
N ASP A 42 -7.22 8.51 13.55
CA ASP A 42 -6.48 9.73 13.86
C ASP A 42 -6.71 10.80 12.79
N PHE A 43 -6.83 10.40 11.52
CA PHE A 43 -7.24 11.31 10.45
C PHE A 43 -8.67 11.83 10.63
N LEU A 44 -9.65 10.94 10.88
CA LEU A 44 -11.05 11.32 11.09
C LEU A 44 -11.27 12.20 12.33
N GLU A 45 -10.47 12.00 13.38
CA GLU A 45 -10.53 12.76 14.63
C GLU A 45 -9.68 14.05 14.59
N GLY A 46 -8.87 14.24 13.54
CA GLY A 46 -7.95 15.37 13.42
C GLY A 46 -6.80 15.35 14.43
N THR A 47 -6.44 14.17 14.95
CA THR A 47 -5.36 13.95 15.91
C THR A 47 -4.08 13.41 15.26
N GLY A 48 -4.13 13.05 13.98
CA GLY A 48 -2.98 12.59 13.20
C GLY A 48 -1.91 13.67 12.99
N GLY A 49 -0.68 13.22 12.73
CA GLY A 49 0.43 14.06 12.35
C GLY A 49 0.21 14.72 10.97
N PRO A 50 0.90 15.85 10.69
CA PRO A 50 0.67 16.65 9.48
C PRO A 50 0.97 15.91 8.17
N ASN A 51 1.78 14.85 8.22
CA ASN A 51 2.18 14.06 7.04
C ASN A 51 1.69 12.61 7.12
N ASP A 52 0.96 12.22 8.17
CA ASP A 52 0.61 10.80 8.41
C ASP A 52 -0.27 10.25 7.28
N TRP A 53 -1.13 11.10 6.71
CA TRP A 53 -1.96 10.76 5.58
C TRP A 53 -1.13 10.57 4.30
N ASP A 54 -0.27 11.53 3.97
CA ASP A 54 0.62 11.48 2.80
C ASP A 54 1.51 10.23 2.85
N ASP A 55 2.06 9.90 4.03
CA ASP A 55 2.85 8.69 4.25
C ASP A 55 2.00 7.42 4.09
N PHE A 56 0.74 7.45 4.52
CA PHE A 56 -0.17 6.31 4.40
C PHE A 56 -0.64 6.06 2.96
N GLU A 57 -0.95 7.10 2.20
CA GLU A 57 -1.41 6.96 0.80
C GLU A 57 -0.27 6.66 -0.19
N SER A 58 0.97 6.99 0.15
CA SER A 58 2.12 6.84 -0.74
C SER A 58 2.88 5.53 -0.58
N VAL A 59 2.63 4.76 0.49
CA VAL A 59 3.38 3.52 0.76
C VAL A 59 2.47 2.29 0.66
N PRO A 60 2.73 1.35 -0.26
CA PRO A 60 1.97 0.10 -0.36
C PRO A 60 2.07 -0.75 0.91
N ILE A 61 1.03 -1.52 1.21
CA ILE A 61 1.00 -2.46 2.35
C ILE A 61 1.16 -3.90 1.86
N THR A 62 1.94 -4.71 2.58
CA THR A 62 2.19 -6.12 2.19
C THR A 62 0.94 -6.99 2.23
N ASP A 63 0.07 -6.79 3.24
CA ASP A 63 -1.20 -7.53 3.33
C ASP A 63 -2.16 -7.06 2.23
N PRO A 64 -2.64 -7.96 1.35
CA PRO A 64 -3.43 -7.58 0.20
C PRO A 64 -4.81 -7.02 0.55
N LYS A 65 -5.38 -7.38 1.71
CA LYS A 65 -6.67 -6.82 2.17
C LYS A 65 -6.45 -5.41 2.70
N LEU A 66 -5.40 -5.20 3.48
CA LEU A 66 -5.04 -3.86 3.98
C LEU A 66 -4.61 -2.93 2.84
N GLU A 67 -3.93 -3.44 1.81
CA GLU A 67 -3.60 -2.67 0.61
C GLU A 67 -4.85 -2.24 -0.17
N ASP A 68 -5.86 -3.10 -0.27
CA ASP A 68 -7.13 -2.72 -0.89
C ASP A 68 -7.85 -1.62 -0.08
N ILE A 69 -7.88 -1.73 1.25
CA ILE A 69 -8.41 -0.69 2.14
C ILE A 69 -7.64 0.61 1.96
N ARG A 70 -6.30 0.57 1.95
CA ARG A 70 -5.43 1.75 1.75
C ARG A 70 -5.73 2.43 0.42
N ARG A 71 -5.86 1.67 -0.67
CA ARG A 71 -6.22 2.21 -1.99
C ARG A 71 -7.60 2.86 -2.01
N ARG A 72 -8.59 2.24 -1.35
CA ARG A 72 -9.94 2.83 -1.21
C ARG A 72 -9.91 4.09 -0.36
N ALA A 73 -9.12 4.10 0.72
CA ALA A 73 -8.93 5.26 1.58
C ALA A 73 -8.24 6.42 0.83
N ALA A 74 -7.18 6.15 0.07
CA ALA A 74 -6.50 7.15 -0.76
C ALA A 74 -7.39 7.74 -1.87
N GLN A 75 -8.41 7.00 -2.33
CA GLN A 75 -9.44 7.56 -3.22
C GLN A 75 -10.47 8.41 -2.47
N ALA A 76 -10.64 8.18 -1.17
CA ALA A 76 -11.56 8.88 -0.30
C ALA A 76 -10.91 10.04 0.49
N GLY A 77 -9.58 10.25 0.43
CA GLY A 77 -8.91 11.48 0.87
C GLY A 77 -7.43 11.61 0.44
N PRO A 78 -6.86 12.85 0.20
CA PRO A 78 -7.37 14.17 0.58
C PRO A 78 -7.61 15.18 -0.58
N SER A 79 -8.80 15.79 -0.58
CA SER A 79 -9.21 17.10 -1.16
C SER A 79 -10.74 17.17 -1.05
N GLU A 80 -11.43 16.34 -1.81
CA GLU A 80 -12.86 16.03 -1.68
C GLU A 80 -13.06 14.84 -0.73
N THR A 81 -12.67 15.00 0.53
CA THR A 81 -12.68 13.90 1.50
C THR A 81 -14.09 13.38 1.76
N ASP A 82 -14.33 12.11 1.45
CA ASP A 82 -15.56 11.39 1.75
C ASP A 82 -15.45 10.72 3.11
N HIS A 83 -15.96 11.41 4.14
CA HIS A 83 -15.88 10.96 5.52
C HIS A 83 -16.68 9.67 5.76
N ASP A 84 -17.81 9.48 5.06
CA ASP A 84 -18.66 8.30 5.23
C ASP A 84 -17.94 7.05 4.73
N VAL A 85 -17.23 7.15 3.61
CA VAL A 85 -16.39 6.06 3.10
C VAL A 85 -15.24 5.76 4.06
N LEU A 86 -14.56 6.77 4.58
CA LEU A 86 -13.46 6.56 5.53
C LEU A 86 -13.92 5.92 6.85
N VAL A 87 -15.10 6.30 7.36
CA VAL A 87 -15.73 5.66 8.53
C VAL A 87 -16.10 4.19 8.25
N ALA A 88 -16.61 3.89 7.06
CA ALA A 88 -16.90 2.52 6.65
C ALA A 88 -15.62 1.66 6.57
N LEU A 89 -14.54 2.21 6.00
CA LEU A 89 -13.24 1.54 5.92
C LEU A 89 -12.62 1.33 7.30
N LEU A 90 -12.74 2.30 8.21
CA LEU A 90 -12.32 2.15 9.60
C LEU A 90 -13.05 0.98 10.26
N SER A 91 -14.37 0.89 10.09
CA SER A 91 -15.18 -0.20 10.63
C SER A 91 -14.76 -1.57 10.08
N GLU A 92 -14.44 -1.63 8.78
CA GLU A 92 -13.95 -2.84 8.12
C GLU A 92 -12.62 -3.31 8.71
N VAL A 93 -11.64 -2.42 8.87
CA VAL A 93 -10.32 -2.78 9.40
C VAL A 93 -10.38 -3.14 10.89
N GLU A 94 -11.26 -2.51 11.66
CA GLU A 94 -11.48 -2.87 13.07
C GLU A 94 -12.14 -4.26 13.22
N ALA A 95 -13.00 -4.66 12.29
CA ALA A 95 -13.52 -6.02 12.25
C ALA A 95 -12.39 -7.03 11.94
N MET A 96 -11.46 -6.68 11.05
CA MET A 96 -10.27 -7.51 10.77
C MET A 96 -9.36 -7.66 12.00
N ALA A 97 -9.13 -6.56 12.73
CA ALA A 97 -8.34 -6.57 13.97
C ALA A 97 -8.94 -7.53 15.02
N ARG A 98 -10.26 -7.47 15.22
CA ARG A 98 -10.97 -8.37 16.15
C ARG A 98 -10.87 -9.84 15.73
N ALA A 99 -11.11 -10.14 14.45
CA ALA A 99 -11.02 -11.50 13.93
C ALA A 99 -9.62 -12.13 14.11
N ARG A 100 -8.56 -11.31 14.10
CA ARG A 100 -7.18 -11.76 14.36
C ARG A 100 -6.94 -12.10 15.83
N THR A 101 -7.58 -11.39 16.76
CA THR A 101 -7.42 -11.66 18.21
C THR A 101 -8.17 -12.90 18.69
N GLU A 102 -9.17 -13.35 17.92
CA GLU A 102 -10.04 -14.49 18.27
C GLU A 102 -9.63 -15.82 17.62
N GLY A 103 -8.66 -15.82 16.69
CA GLY A 103 -8.17 -17.00 15.97
C GLY A 103 -6.77 -17.44 16.43
#